data_AF-A0A3M1REG4-F1
#
_entry.id   AF-A0A3M1REG4-F1
#
_cell.length_a   1.000
_cell.length_b   1.000
_cell.length_c   1.000
_cell.angle_alpha   90.00
_cell.angle_beta   90.00
_cell.angle_gamma   90.00
#
_symmetry.space_group_name_H-M   'P 1'
#
loop_
_entity.id
_entity.type
_entity.pdbx_description
1 polymer ?
#
loop_
_entity_poly.entity_id
_entity_poly.type
_entity_poly.pdbx_seq_one_letter_code
_entity_poly.pdbx_strand_id
1 'polypeptide(L)'
;IQLRAMIRWGLETVHRSLAPWCSVDSIARHLVEQTESLLLQLSDVRPLAPNKSALNHLLATAGWLTPPLVDGLQALGWLIDERGLAGTAATDGLAWCLPMHELFERWVEHLVRLWAYPFGGHVRSGRTFETLVPIRWSSAAPKSLKSLVPDVVVELGSQTWVFDAKYKNHFEELDDQAWFELAEEIQSEHRHDMHQALAYAATCPASQIITVLVYPMRLPVWERLTARGRSVTVAEVLGGDRSVQVALAGVPIQLSHPEQTNQIVAAWNPLFSVGQ
;
A
#
# COMPACT_ATOMS: atom_id res chain seq x y z
N ILE A 1 29.77 26.07 18.85
CA ILE A 1 30.08 25.13 19.97
C ILE A 1 28.80 24.47 20.51
N GLN A 2 27.76 25.24 20.87
CA GLN A 2 26.51 24.67 21.43
C GLN A 2 25.75 23.73 20.49
N LEU A 3 25.64 24.04 19.18
CA LEU A 3 24.92 23.19 18.23
C LEU A 3 25.56 21.81 18.02
N ARG A 4 26.89 21.73 17.87
CA ARG A 4 27.63 20.46 17.76
C ARG A 4 27.43 19.58 19.01
N ALA A 5 27.34 20.21 20.19
CA ALA A 5 27.06 19.53 21.45
C ALA A 5 25.62 18.95 21.51
N MET A 6 24.65 19.69 20.98
CA MET A 6 23.25 19.24 20.85
C MET A 6 23.10 18.09 19.86
N ILE A 7 23.77 18.19 18.70
CA ILE A 7 23.80 17.10 17.70
C ILE A 7 24.41 15.85 18.30
N ARG A 8 25.54 15.97 19.02
CA ARG A 8 26.18 14.83 19.69
C ARG A 8 25.23 14.16 20.68
N TRP A 9 24.53 14.94 21.51
CA TRP A 9 23.53 14.39 22.44
C TRP A 9 22.43 13.61 21.71
N GLY A 10 21.93 14.14 20.58
CA GLY A 10 20.92 13.46 19.77
C GLY A 10 21.43 12.13 19.21
N LEU A 11 22.63 12.12 18.63
CA LEU A 11 23.26 10.91 18.10
C LEU A 11 23.54 9.86 19.19
N GLU A 12 24.00 10.27 20.38
CA GLU A 12 24.19 9.35 21.51
C GLU A 12 22.86 8.75 21.99
N THR A 13 21.77 9.52 21.92
CA THR A 13 20.42 9.07 22.29
C THR A 13 19.87 8.07 21.28
N VAL A 14 20.00 8.37 19.98
CA VAL A 14 19.61 7.46 18.89
C VAL A 14 20.43 6.16 18.93
N HIS A 15 21.76 6.25 19.07
CA HIS A 15 22.64 5.07 19.17
C HIS A 15 22.22 4.15 20.32
N ARG A 16 21.99 4.70 21.51
CA ARG A 16 21.56 3.93 22.68
C ARG A 16 20.24 3.20 22.45
N SER A 17 19.32 3.80 21.70
CA SER A 17 18.03 3.18 21.41
C SER A 17 18.10 2.06 20.38
N LEU A 18 19.02 2.16 19.42
CA LEU A 18 19.15 1.22 18.31
C LEU A 18 20.10 0.06 18.61
N ALA A 19 21.13 0.28 19.43
CA ALA A 19 22.15 -0.73 19.74
C ALA A 19 21.58 -2.10 20.20
N PRO A 20 20.50 -2.19 21.00
CA PRO A 20 19.91 -3.47 21.38
C PRO A 20 19.36 -4.30 20.20
N TRP A 21 19.02 -3.66 19.08
CA TRP A 21 18.32 -4.27 17.96
C TRP A 21 19.23 -4.69 16.79
N CYS A 22 20.52 -4.34 16.83
CA CYS A 22 21.48 -4.62 15.75
C CYS A 22 21.63 -6.10 15.38
N SER A 23 21.33 -7.02 16.31
CA SER A 23 21.40 -8.45 16.06
C SER A 23 20.20 -8.99 15.27
N VAL A 24 19.04 -8.31 15.35
CA VAL A 24 17.76 -8.79 14.80
C VAL A 24 17.33 -7.99 13.57
N ASP A 25 17.70 -6.72 13.47
CA ASP A 25 17.29 -5.81 12.39
C ASP A 25 18.49 -5.27 11.62
N SER A 26 18.51 -5.50 10.29
CA SER A 26 19.56 -5.01 9.39
C SER A 26 19.55 -3.49 9.21
N ILE A 27 18.38 -2.86 9.28
CA ILE A 27 18.23 -1.39 9.23
C ILE A 27 18.78 -0.79 10.52
N ALA A 28 18.42 -1.35 11.69
CA ALA A 28 18.97 -0.89 12.97
C ALA A 28 20.50 -0.98 12.99
N ARG A 29 21.06 -2.08 12.47
CA ARG A 29 22.52 -2.25 12.33
C ARG A 29 23.14 -1.17 11.45
N HIS A 30 22.58 -0.93 10.27
CA HIS A 30 23.07 0.10 9.36
C HIS A 30 23.01 1.50 9.99
N LEU A 31 21.92 1.83 10.67
CA LEU A 31 21.76 3.12 11.35
C LEU A 31 22.73 3.29 12.52
N VAL A 32 23.04 2.21 13.26
CA VAL A 32 24.07 2.25 14.31
C VAL A 32 25.45 2.51 13.73
N GLU A 33 25.84 1.83 12.65
CA GLU A 33 27.13 2.08 11.96
C GLU A 33 27.25 3.53 11.48
N GLN A 34 26.17 4.09 10.90
CA GLN A 34 26.13 5.50 10.50
C GLN A 34 26.26 6.44 11.71
N THR A 35 25.55 6.14 12.79
CA THR A 35 25.57 6.95 14.02
C THR A 35 26.96 6.93 14.67
N GLU A 36 27.65 5.79 14.69
CA GLU A 36 29.03 5.67 15.19
C GLU A 36 30.01 6.49 14.36
N SER A 37 29.90 6.43 13.03
CA SER A 37 30.72 7.25 12.13
C SER A 37 30.55 8.75 12.39
N LEU A 38 29.32 9.21 12.60
CA LEU A 38 29.03 10.61 12.93
C LEU A 38 29.51 11.00 14.34
N LEU A 39 29.39 10.11 15.32
CA LEU A 39 29.89 10.35 16.68
C LEU A 39 31.41 10.51 16.73
N LEU A 40 32.15 9.78 15.89
CA LEU A 40 33.60 9.95 15.76
C LEU A 40 33.97 11.38 15.31
N GLN A 41 33.19 11.97 14.41
CA GLN A 41 33.38 13.35 13.93
C GLN A 41 33.04 14.43 14.98
N LEU A 42 32.39 14.05 16.08
CA LEU A 42 32.01 14.94 17.18
C LEU A 42 32.73 14.59 18.49
N SER A 43 33.80 13.79 18.42
CA SER A 43 34.56 13.29 19.56
C SER A 43 35.13 14.41 20.45
N ASP A 44 35.39 15.59 19.89
CA ASP A 44 35.95 16.78 20.55
C ASP A 44 34.94 17.58 21.40
N VAL A 45 33.64 17.31 21.27
CA VAL A 45 32.58 18.11 21.92
C VAL A 45 31.87 17.28 22.99
N ARG A 46 31.58 17.84 24.17
CA ARG A 46 30.74 17.15 25.17
C ARG A 46 29.26 17.21 24.77
N PRO A 47 28.48 16.13 24.96
CA PRO A 47 27.05 16.13 24.65
C PRO A 47 26.30 17.13 25.55
N LEU A 48 25.36 17.86 24.97
CA LEU A 48 24.49 18.81 25.67
C LEU A 48 23.04 18.57 25.26
N ALA A 49 22.20 18.15 26.21
CA ALA A 49 20.77 18.05 25.96
C ALA A 49 20.19 19.43 25.61
N PRO A 50 19.53 19.59 24.44
CA PRO A 50 18.91 20.85 24.10
C PRO A 50 17.69 21.12 25.00
N ASN A 51 17.41 22.40 25.26
CA ASN A 51 16.11 22.82 25.80
C ASN A 51 15.17 23.14 24.63
N LYS A 52 13.89 22.77 24.73
CA LYS A 52 12.84 23.03 23.73
C LYS A 52 12.76 24.50 23.35
N SER A 53 12.84 25.42 24.31
CA SER A 53 12.86 26.86 24.02
C SER A 53 14.08 27.28 23.20
N ALA A 54 15.24 26.67 23.45
CA ALA A 54 16.48 26.95 22.72
C ALA A 54 16.40 26.43 21.26
N LEU A 55 15.84 25.25 21.03
CA LEU A 55 15.61 24.74 19.67
C LEU A 55 14.59 25.58 18.90
N ASN A 56 13.49 25.98 19.55
CA ASN A 56 12.48 26.83 18.93
C ASN A 56 13.06 28.19 18.53
N HIS A 57 13.94 28.77 19.36
CA HIS A 57 14.65 29.99 18.98
C HIS A 57 15.58 29.78 17.77
N LEU A 58 16.33 28.68 17.72
CA LEU A 58 17.19 28.35 16.57
C LEU A 58 16.39 28.15 15.27
N LEU A 59 15.27 27.44 15.35
CA LEU A 59 14.33 27.23 14.23
C LEU A 59 13.63 28.52 13.81
N ALA A 60 13.29 29.41 14.74
CA ALA A 60 12.71 30.72 14.41
C ALA A 60 13.72 31.63 13.70
N THR A 61 15.02 31.45 13.97
CA THR A 61 16.11 32.14 13.26
C THR A 61 16.57 31.42 11.97
N ALA A 62 15.79 30.45 11.47
CA ALA A 62 16.18 29.55 10.37
C ALA A 62 16.41 30.19 9.00
N GLY A 63 16.25 31.51 8.85
CA GLY A 63 16.45 32.21 7.57
C GLY A 63 17.84 32.01 6.93
N TRP A 64 18.83 31.50 7.69
CA TRP A 64 20.20 31.20 7.21
C TRP A 64 20.60 29.72 7.32
N LEU A 65 19.69 28.83 7.71
CA LEU A 65 19.99 27.40 7.88
C LEU A 65 19.71 26.64 6.58
N THR A 66 20.54 25.65 6.27
CA THR A 66 20.27 24.75 5.15
C THR A 66 19.10 23.81 5.50
N PRO A 67 18.30 23.37 4.52
CA PRO A 67 17.17 22.47 4.78
C PRO A 67 17.53 21.22 5.61
N PRO A 68 18.65 20.50 5.35
CA PRO A 68 19.03 19.35 6.16
C PRO A 68 19.34 19.70 7.64
N LEU A 69 19.80 20.92 7.90
CA LEU A 69 20.08 21.37 9.25
C LEU A 69 18.78 21.73 10.00
N VAL A 70 17.80 22.27 9.28
CA VAL A 70 16.45 22.48 9.82
C VAL A 70 15.81 21.14 10.18
N ASP A 71 15.89 20.15 9.29
CA ASP A 71 15.36 18.80 9.52
C ASP A 71 16.06 18.14 10.73
N GLY A 72 17.39 18.28 10.82
CA GLY A 72 18.16 17.79 11.97
C GLY A 72 17.76 18.45 13.30
N LEU A 73 17.50 19.76 13.31
CA LEU A 73 17.02 20.47 14.50
C LEU A 73 15.60 20.06 14.89
N GLN A 74 14.74 19.81 13.91
CA GLN A 74 13.39 19.26 14.15
C GLN A 74 13.47 17.85 14.75
N ALA A 75 14.35 16.99 14.23
CA ALA A 75 14.58 15.66 14.76
C ALA A 75 15.06 15.68 16.22
N LEU A 76 15.96 16.61 16.59
CA LEU A 76 16.34 16.83 17.99
C LEU A 76 15.14 17.23 18.86
N GLY A 77 14.20 18.01 18.31
CA GLY A 77 12.95 18.36 18.99
C GLY A 77 12.07 17.14 19.28
N TRP A 78 12.03 16.17 18.35
CA TRP A 78 11.32 14.92 18.58
C TRP A 78 11.97 14.09 19.69
N LEU A 79 13.30 14.03 19.74
CA LEU A 79 14.03 13.32 20.80
C LEU A 79 13.77 13.91 22.19
N ILE A 80 13.68 15.23 22.33
CA ILE A 80 13.32 15.88 23.60
C ILE A 80 11.90 15.50 24.03
N ASP A 81 10.99 15.43 23.07
CA ASP A 81 9.60 15.06 23.29
C ASP A 81 9.41 13.53 23.46
N GLU A 82 10.51 12.76 23.48
CA GLU A 82 10.50 11.29 23.49
C GLU A 82 9.67 10.67 22.36
N ARG A 83 9.70 11.30 21.18
CA ARG A 83 9.04 10.84 19.94
C ARG A 83 10.07 10.42 18.91
N GLY A 84 9.67 9.48 18.04
CA GLY A 84 10.52 8.97 16.97
C GLY A 84 11.63 8.03 17.49
N LEU A 85 12.62 7.74 16.64
CA LEU A 85 13.74 6.86 16.96
C LEU A 85 14.39 7.29 18.29
N ALA A 86 14.26 6.47 19.34
CA ALA A 86 14.70 6.70 20.74
C ALA A 86 13.68 7.23 21.76
N GLY A 87 12.40 7.34 21.42
CA GLY A 87 11.34 7.59 22.42
C GLY A 87 11.14 6.41 23.39
N THR A 88 10.83 6.69 24.67
CA THR A 88 10.42 5.64 25.63
C THR A 88 8.97 5.19 25.41
N ALA A 89 8.18 5.97 24.68
CA ALA A 89 6.90 5.57 24.13
C ALA A 89 7.15 4.53 23.03
N ALA A 90 7.09 3.25 23.41
CA ALA A 90 7.52 2.04 22.68
C ALA A 90 6.93 1.79 21.27
N THR A 91 6.28 2.77 20.66
CA THR A 91 5.58 2.69 19.37
C THR A 91 5.98 3.76 18.37
N ASP A 92 6.56 4.88 18.79
CA ASP A 92 6.98 5.93 17.87
C ASP A 92 8.45 5.71 17.50
N GLY A 93 8.71 5.33 16.25
CA GLY A 93 10.06 5.35 15.67
C GLY A 93 10.74 4.00 15.47
N LEU A 94 10.13 2.87 15.80
CA LEU A 94 10.60 1.60 15.23
C LEU A 94 10.21 1.56 13.75
N ALA A 95 11.17 1.23 12.89
CA ALA A 95 10.90 0.95 11.49
C ALA A 95 9.86 -0.17 11.44
N TRP A 96 8.63 0.17 11.03
CA TRP A 96 7.58 -0.82 10.84
C TRP A 96 7.59 -1.23 9.38
N CYS A 97 7.57 -2.55 9.16
CA CYS A 97 7.33 -3.11 7.85
C CYS A 97 5.84 -3.46 7.77
N LEU A 98 5.13 -2.87 6.82
CA LEU A 98 3.75 -3.25 6.51
C LEU A 98 3.75 -3.99 5.17
N PRO A 99 3.22 -5.22 5.12
CA PRO A 99 3.01 -5.91 3.85
C PRO A 99 1.99 -5.13 3.01
N MET A 100 2.48 -4.33 2.07
CA MET A 100 1.64 -3.43 1.27
C MET A 100 0.59 -4.17 0.43
N HIS A 101 0.89 -5.40 -0.01
CA HIS A 101 -0.07 -6.25 -0.70
C HIS A 101 -1.26 -6.60 0.21
N GLU A 102 -1.03 -7.05 1.44
CA GLU A 102 -2.12 -7.32 2.39
C GLU A 102 -2.88 -6.05 2.77
N LEU A 103 -2.19 -4.92 2.93
CA LEU A 103 -2.87 -3.64 3.20
C LEU A 103 -3.80 -3.30 2.03
N PHE A 104 -3.30 -3.42 0.80
CA PHE A 104 -4.05 -3.07 -0.39
C PHE A 104 -5.24 -4.00 -0.62
N GLU A 105 -5.07 -5.31 -0.43
CA GLU A 105 -6.17 -6.28 -0.46
C GLU A 105 -7.27 -5.91 0.56
N ARG A 106 -6.90 -5.55 1.80
CA ARG A 106 -7.86 -5.12 2.82
C ARG A 106 -8.54 -3.81 2.47
N TRP A 107 -7.81 -2.89 1.85
CA TRP A 107 -8.36 -1.62 1.36
C TRP A 107 -9.40 -1.87 0.27
N VAL A 108 -9.08 -2.72 -0.71
CA VAL A 108 -10.02 -3.12 -1.76
C VAL A 108 -11.22 -3.86 -1.18
N GLU A 109 -11.04 -4.79 -0.24
CA GLU A 109 -12.15 -5.46 0.45
C GLU A 109 -13.10 -4.45 1.12
N HIS A 110 -12.55 -3.43 1.79
CA HIS A 110 -13.35 -2.36 2.39
C HIS A 110 -14.16 -1.59 1.33
N LEU A 111 -13.54 -1.20 0.21
CA LEU A 111 -14.22 -0.53 -0.90
C LEU A 111 -15.31 -1.40 -1.51
N VAL A 112 -15.05 -2.69 -1.73
CA VAL A 112 -16.02 -3.66 -2.25
C VAL A 112 -17.22 -3.80 -1.33
N ARG A 113 -17.01 -3.82 0.00
CA ARG A 113 -18.12 -3.86 0.97
C ARG A 113 -18.98 -2.59 0.91
N LEU A 114 -18.36 -1.42 0.80
CA LEU A 114 -19.08 -0.15 0.65
C LEU A 114 -19.84 -0.08 -0.67
N TRP A 115 -19.24 -0.59 -1.75
CA TRP A 115 -19.86 -0.68 -3.06
C TRP A 115 -21.02 -1.68 -3.09
N ALA A 116 -20.88 -2.84 -2.46
CA ALA A 116 -21.88 -3.91 -2.44
C ALA A 116 -23.12 -3.61 -1.57
N TYR A 117 -22.93 -2.81 -0.52
CA TYR A 117 -23.95 -2.56 0.49
C TYR A 117 -25.28 -1.99 -0.07
N PRO A 118 -25.29 -0.95 -0.93
CA PRO A 118 -26.53 -0.30 -1.38
C PRO A 118 -27.45 -1.22 -2.21
N PHE A 119 -26.90 -2.24 -2.87
CA PHE A 119 -27.67 -3.17 -3.70
C PHE A 119 -27.82 -4.56 -3.08
N GLY A 120 -27.36 -4.76 -1.83
CA GLY A 120 -27.52 -6.01 -1.10
C GLY A 120 -26.64 -7.17 -1.60
N GLY A 121 -25.50 -6.87 -2.23
CA GLY A 121 -24.55 -7.90 -2.67
C GLY A 121 -23.95 -8.67 -1.49
N HIS A 122 -23.91 -10.00 -1.58
CA HIS A 122 -23.29 -10.83 -0.56
C HIS A 122 -21.77 -10.90 -0.76
N VAL A 123 -20.99 -10.34 0.17
CA VAL A 123 -19.53 -10.23 0.06
C VAL A 123 -18.83 -11.32 0.87
N ARG A 124 -18.02 -12.13 0.20
CA ARG A 124 -17.16 -13.18 0.76
C ARG A 124 -15.68 -12.79 0.61
N SER A 125 -14.87 -13.07 1.63
CA SER A 125 -13.43 -12.72 1.65
C SER A 125 -12.52 -13.95 1.61
N GLY A 126 -11.45 -13.88 0.82
CA GLY A 126 -10.39 -14.88 0.77
C GLY A 126 -9.59 -14.95 2.07
N ARG A 127 -9.46 -13.83 2.78
CA ARG A 127 -8.78 -13.75 4.08
C ARG A 127 -9.45 -14.60 5.15
N THR A 128 -10.77 -14.73 5.10
CA THR A 128 -11.56 -15.58 6.00
C THR A 128 -11.81 -16.98 5.41
N PHE A 129 -11.13 -17.32 4.30
CA PHE A 129 -11.27 -18.56 3.55
C PHE A 129 -12.68 -18.79 2.98
N GLU A 130 -13.51 -17.75 2.92
CA GLU A 130 -14.88 -17.86 2.42
C GLU A 130 -14.91 -18.07 0.91
N THR A 131 -13.89 -17.66 0.16
CA THR A 131 -13.81 -17.78 -1.31
C THR A 131 -12.99 -18.99 -1.77
N LEU A 132 -12.51 -19.83 -0.85
CA LEU A 132 -11.61 -20.93 -1.17
C LEU A 132 -12.28 -21.98 -2.07
N VAL A 133 -11.66 -22.25 -3.21
CA VAL A 133 -12.04 -23.31 -4.14
C VAL A 133 -10.95 -24.38 -4.15
N PRO A 134 -11.19 -25.59 -3.64
CA PRO A 134 -10.18 -26.64 -3.59
C PRO A 134 -9.92 -27.24 -4.98
N ILE A 135 -8.65 -27.47 -5.32
CA ILE A 135 -8.23 -28.19 -6.51
C ILE A 135 -7.99 -29.65 -6.14
N ARG A 136 -8.70 -30.56 -6.82
CA ARG A 136 -8.60 -32.00 -6.60
C ARG A 136 -7.67 -32.63 -7.63
N TRP A 137 -6.46 -33.00 -7.20
CA TRP A 137 -5.51 -33.74 -8.02
C TRP A 137 -5.78 -35.25 -7.97
N SER A 138 -5.64 -35.94 -9.10
CA SER A 138 -5.78 -37.40 -9.18
C SER A 138 -4.64 -38.16 -8.52
N SER A 139 -3.49 -37.50 -8.28
CA SER A 139 -2.36 -38.05 -7.55
C SER A 139 -1.76 -37.01 -6.60
N ALA A 140 -1.13 -37.48 -5.52
CA ALA A 140 -0.46 -36.63 -4.54
C ALA A 140 0.85 -36.07 -5.12
N ALA A 141 0.75 -35.09 -6.02
CA ALA A 141 1.90 -34.32 -6.47
C ALA A 141 2.32 -33.35 -5.34
N PRO A 142 3.52 -33.48 -4.75
CA PRO A 142 3.89 -32.77 -3.52
C PRO A 142 4.09 -31.26 -3.67
N LYS A 143 3.93 -30.69 -4.88
CA LYS A 143 4.16 -29.26 -5.17
C LYS A 143 3.09 -28.62 -6.07
N SER A 144 1.95 -29.26 -6.28
CA SER A 144 0.89 -28.70 -7.12
C SER A 144 -0.01 -27.74 -6.34
N LEU A 145 -0.58 -26.75 -7.04
CA LEU A 145 -1.52 -25.77 -6.49
C LEU A 145 -2.73 -26.47 -5.87
N LYS A 146 -3.03 -26.24 -4.59
CA LYS A 146 -4.08 -26.99 -3.86
C LYS A 146 -5.45 -26.32 -3.88
N SER A 147 -5.51 -25.02 -4.16
CA SER A 147 -6.73 -24.23 -4.14
C SER A 147 -6.57 -22.97 -4.96
N LEU A 148 -7.69 -22.42 -5.41
CA LEU A 148 -7.83 -21.06 -5.90
C LEU A 148 -8.52 -20.24 -4.80
N VAL A 149 -8.00 -19.05 -4.50
CA VAL A 149 -8.56 -18.18 -3.46
C VAL A 149 -8.62 -16.77 -4.04
N PRO A 150 -9.77 -16.38 -4.61
CA PRO A 150 -10.01 -14.97 -4.97
C PRO A 150 -10.04 -14.09 -3.72
N ASP A 151 -9.57 -12.85 -3.82
CA ASP A 151 -9.48 -11.96 -2.65
C ASP A 151 -10.87 -11.60 -2.12
N VAL A 152 -11.78 -11.21 -3.02
CA VAL A 152 -13.16 -10.87 -2.66
C VAL A 152 -14.13 -11.32 -3.74
N VAL A 153 -15.23 -11.95 -3.33
CA VAL A 153 -16.31 -12.35 -4.23
C VAL A 153 -17.60 -11.68 -3.77
N VAL A 154 -18.33 -11.08 -4.72
CA VAL A 154 -19.66 -10.50 -4.48
C VAL A 154 -20.69 -11.27 -5.30
N GLU A 155 -21.74 -11.73 -4.64
CA GLU A 155 -22.82 -12.50 -5.28
C GLU A 155 -24.14 -11.72 -5.20
N LEU A 156 -24.85 -11.61 -6.34
CA LEU A 156 -26.20 -11.04 -6.42
C LEU A 156 -27.01 -11.77 -7.49
N GLY A 157 -27.92 -12.66 -7.06
CA GLY A 157 -28.76 -13.42 -7.99
C GLY A 157 -27.93 -14.26 -8.97
N SER A 158 -28.03 -13.97 -10.28
CA SER A 158 -27.27 -14.64 -11.34
C SER A 158 -25.95 -13.94 -11.71
N GLN A 159 -25.58 -12.87 -10.98
CA GLN A 159 -24.36 -12.10 -11.19
C GLN A 159 -23.34 -12.39 -10.09
N THR A 160 -22.08 -12.53 -10.49
CA THR A 160 -20.95 -12.64 -9.57
C THR A 160 -19.84 -11.72 -9.98
N TRP A 161 -19.35 -10.90 -9.05
CA TRP A 161 -18.13 -10.13 -9.21
C TRP A 161 -17.00 -10.80 -8.45
N VAL A 162 -15.84 -10.94 -9.08
CA VAL A 162 -14.64 -11.50 -8.47
C VAL A 162 -13.57 -10.43 -8.48
N PHE A 163 -13.27 -9.85 -7.33
CA PHE A 163 -12.22 -8.85 -7.20
C PHE A 163 -10.91 -9.51 -6.79
N ASP A 164 -9.84 -9.10 -7.45
CA ASP A 164 -8.47 -9.52 -7.15
C ASP A 164 -7.58 -8.26 -7.16
N ALA A 165 -6.94 -8.00 -6.03
CA ALA A 165 -6.19 -6.77 -5.76
C ALA A 165 -4.70 -7.04 -5.96
N LYS A 166 -4.07 -6.29 -6.87
CA LYS A 166 -2.66 -6.45 -7.18
C LYS A 166 -1.89 -5.18 -6.81
N TYR A 167 -1.20 -5.24 -5.68
CA TYR A 167 -0.26 -4.19 -5.31
C TYR A 167 1.06 -4.36 -6.04
N LYS A 168 1.37 -3.46 -6.98
CA LYS A 168 2.59 -3.47 -7.78
C LYS A 168 3.15 -2.05 -7.85
N ASN A 169 4.36 -1.84 -7.32
CA ASN A 169 4.98 -0.51 -7.18
C ASN A 169 5.02 0.28 -8.51
N HIS A 170 5.27 -0.41 -9.64
CA HIS A 170 5.33 0.24 -10.94
C HIS A 170 4.01 0.87 -11.37
N PHE A 171 2.85 0.33 -10.95
CA PHE A 171 1.54 0.87 -11.31
C PHE A 171 1.20 2.18 -10.58
N GLU A 172 1.84 2.46 -9.43
CA GLU A 172 1.70 3.77 -8.76
C GLU A 172 2.41 4.89 -9.53
N GLU A 173 3.42 4.55 -10.33
CA GLU A 173 4.27 5.50 -11.06
C GLU A 173 3.79 5.77 -12.48
N LEU A 174 2.86 4.95 -13.01
CA LEU A 174 2.33 5.10 -14.36
C LEU A 174 1.53 6.41 -14.50
N ASP A 175 1.79 7.13 -15.58
CA ASP A 175 1.02 8.29 -16.00
C ASP A 175 -0.21 7.89 -16.84
N ASP A 176 -0.97 8.90 -17.29
CA ASP A 176 -2.21 8.73 -18.05
C ASP A 176 -2.04 7.88 -19.33
N GLN A 177 -0.85 7.84 -19.94
CA GLN A 177 -0.58 7.05 -21.16
C GLN A 177 -0.03 5.66 -20.82
N ALA A 178 0.86 5.58 -19.83
CA ALA A 178 1.53 4.34 -19.43
C ALA A 178 0.60 3.34 -18.70
N TRP A 179 -0.52 3.81 -18.11
CA TRP A 179 -1.57 2.90 -17.62
C TRP A 179 -2.14 2.01 -18.73
N PHE A 180 -2.16 2.52 -19.97
CA PHE A 180 -2.68 1.81 -21.14
C PHE A 180 -1.56 1.15 -21.98
N GLU A 181 -0.36 1.72 -21.97
CA GLU A 181 0.82 1.20 -22.66
C GLU A 181 1.76 0.51 -21.65
N LEU A 182 1.44 -0.75 -21.30
CA LEU A 182 2.30 -1.57 -20.44
C LEU A 182 3.58 -1.97 -21.20
N ALA A 183 4.75 -1.66 -20.64
CA ALA A 183 6.04 -2.20 -21.11
C ALA A 183 6.05 -3.74 -21.11
N GLU A 184 6.85 -4.40 -21.94
CA GLU A 184 6.80 -5.87 -22.17
C GLU A 184 6.83 -6.72 -20.87
N GLU A 185 7.63 -6.32 -19.88
CA GLU A 185 7.70 -7.00 -18.58
C GLU A 185 6.38 -6.84 -17.78
N ILE A 186 5.83 -5.63 -17.76
CA ILE A 186 4.53 -5.32 -17.14
C ILE A 186 3.40 -6.06 -17.89
N GLN A 187 3.52 -6.20 -19.21
CA GLN A 187 2.55 -6.93 -20.03
C GLN A 187 2.54 -8.43 -19.72
N SER A 188 3.72 -9.02 -19.48
CA SER A 188 3.83 -10.42 -19.04
C SER A 188 3.15 -10.63 -17.69
N GLU A 189 3.43 -9.77 -16.71
CA GLU A 189 2.78 -9.87 -15.41
C GLU A 189 1.27 -9.64 -15.47
N HIS A 190 0.83 -8.65 -16.24
CA HIS A 190 -0.58 -8.38 -16.47
C HIS A 190 -1.31 -9.57 -17.10
N ARG A 191 -0.64 -10.28 -18.03
CA ARG A 191 -1.17 -11.52 -18.60
C ARG A 191 -1.37 -12.60 -17.53
N HIS A 192 -0.46 -12.72 -16.57
CA HIS A 192 -0.61 -13.67 -15.46
C HIS A 192 -1.80 -13.31 -14.57
N ASP A 193 -1.95 -12.04 -14.20
CA ASP A 193 -3.09 -11.55 -13.43
C ASP A 193 -4.41 -11.83 -14.17
N MET A 194 -4.45 -11.57 -15.48
CA MET A 194 -5.62 -11.82 -16.33
C MET A 194 -5.95 -13.32 -16.40
N HIS A 195 -4.95 -14.19 -16.56
CA HIS A 195 -5.17 -15.64 -16.55
C HIS A 195 -5.68 -16.13 -15.18
N GLN A 196 -5.17 -15.58 -14.09
CA GLN A 196 -5.63 -15.89 -12.74
C GLN A 196 -7.10 -15.46 -12.54
N ALA A 197 -7.46 -14.24 -12.95
CA ALA A 197 -8.82 -13.75 -12.90
C ALA A 197 -9.79 -14.65 -13.69
N LEU A 198 -9.40 -15.05 -14.91
CA LEU A 198 -10.20 -15.98 -15.72
C LEU A 198 -10.33 -17.37 -15.09
N ALA A 199 -9.28 -17.87 -14.42
CA ALA A 199 -9.35 -19.11 -13.66
C ALA A 199 -10.36 -19.00 -12.51
N TYR A 200 -10.42 -17.86 -11.81
CA TYR A 200 -11.42 -17.63 -10.77
C TYR A 200 -12.84 -17.57 -11.33
N ALA A 201 -13.05 -16.87 -12.46
CA ALA A 201 -14.33 -16.86 -13.14
C ALA A 201 -14.81 -18.27 -13.48
N ALA A 202 -13.92 -19.14 -13.97
CA ALA A 202 -14.27 -20.50 -14.33
C ALA A 202 -14.85 -21.31 -13.16
N THR A 203 -14.48 -20.98 -11.91
CA THR A 203 -14.96 -21.64 -10.69
C THR A 203 -16.32 -21.12 -10.19
N CYS A 204 -16.78 -19.98 -10.70
CA CYS A 204 -18.05 -19.38 -10.29
C CYS A 204 -19.23 -20.03 -11.05
N PRO A 205 -20.35 -20.35 -10.35
CA PRO A 205 -21.51 -20.99 -10.97
C PRO A 205 -22.44 -20.01 -11.71
N ALA A 206 -22.25 -18.69 -11.54
CA ALA A 206 -23.10 -17.66 -12.14
C ALA A 206 -23.03 -17.63 -13.68
N SER A 207 -24.12 -17.18 -14.32
CA SER A 207 -24.20 -17.02 -15.78
C SER A 207 -23.55 -15.72 -16.27
N GLN A 208 -23.49 -14.72 -15.39
CA GLN A 208 -22.84 -13.43 -15.62
C GLN A 208 -21.75 -13.24 -14.57
N ILE A 209 -20.50 -13.22 -15.04
CA ILE A 209 -19.34 -13.11 -14.16
C ILE A 209 -18.52 -11.90 -14.59
N ILE A 210 -18.21 -11.03 -13.65
CA ILE A 210 -17.34 -9.87 -13.87
C ILE A 210 -16.11 -10.04 -12.96
N THR A 211 -14.96 -10.33 -13.54
CA THR A 211 -13.70 -10.30 -12.79
C THR A 211 -13.16 -8.88 -12.79
N VAL A 212 -12.63 -8.42 -11.66
CA VAL A 212 -12.16 -7.05 -11.48
C VAL A 212 -10.75 -7.11 -10.94
N LEU A 213 -9.78 -6.76 -11.77
CA LEU A 213 -8.40 -6.55 -11.37
C LEU A 213 -8.26 -5.14 -10.85
N VAL A 214 -7.92 -5.00 -9.57
CA VAL A 214 -7.79 -3.71 -8.90
C VAL A 214 -6.32 -3.40 -8.68
N TYR A 215 -5.88 -2.22 -9.10
CA TYR A 215 -4.48 -1.79 -9.04
C TYR A 215 -4.36 -0.42 -8.33
N PRO A 216 -3.31 -0.21 -7.51
CA PRO A 216 -3.09 1.05 -6.83
C PRO A 216 -2.66 2.13 -7.81
N MET A 217 -3.04 3.38 -7.55
CA MET A 217 -2.58 4.55 -8.30
C MET A 217 -2.50 5.79 -7.41
N ARG A 218 -1.82 6.83 -7.91
CA ARG A 218 -1.78 8.13 -7.23
C ARG A 218 -3.10 8.86 -7.38
N LEU A 219 -3.54 9.55 -6.33
CA LEU A 219 -4.80 10.30 -6.31
C LEU A 219 -4.96 11.27 -7.50
N PRO A 220 -3.96 12.09 -7.89
CA PRO A 220 -4.11 12.99 -9.03
C PRO A 220 -4.31 12.27 -10.37
N VAL A 221 -3.73 11.07 -10.53
CA VAL A 221 -3.93 10.24 -11.74
C VAL A 221 -5.35 9.68 -11.74
N TRP A 222 -5.78 9.14 -10.60
CA TRP A 222 -7.13 8.61 -10.44
C TRP A 222 -8.22 9.66 -10.70
N GLU A 223 -8.06 10.88 -10.19
CA GLU A 223 -8.99 11.99 -10.40
C GLU A 223 -9.12 12.34 -11.88
N ARG A 224 -8.00 12.42 -12.61
CA ARG A 224 -8.00 12.68 -14.06
C ARG A 224 -8.66 11.56 -14.86
N LEU A 225 -8.38 10.31 -14.53
CA LEU A 225 -8.99 9.16 -15.20
C LEU A 225 -10.49 9.09 -14.92
N THR A 226 -10.90 9.31 -13.67
CA THR A 226 -12.31 9.33 -13.27
C THR A 226 -13.09 10.45 -13.95
N ALA A 227 -12.52 11.66 -14.04
CA ALA A 227 -13.12 12.77 -14.77
C ALA A 227 -13.36 12.48 -16.26
N ARG A 228 -12.62 11.53 -16.84
CA ARG A 228 -12.76 11.07 -18.23
C ARG A 228 -13.56 9.77 -18.36
N GLY A 229 -14.07 9.20 -17.26
CA GLY A 229 -14.74 7.90 -17.26
C GLY A 229 -13.83 6.73 -17.60
N ARG A 230 -12.53 6.82 -17.28
CA ARG A 230 -11.49 5.84 -17.63
C ARG A 230 -10.82 5.18 -16.43
N SER A 231 -11.29 5.44 -15.20
CA SER A 231 -10.77 4.79 -13.99
C SER A 231 -11.18 3.32 -13.89
N VAL A 232 -12.21 2.91 -14.63
CA VAL A 232 -12.61 1.52 -14.85
C VAL A 232 -12.72 1.27 -16.34
N THR A 233 -12.09 0.21 -16.82
CA THR A 233 -12.24 -0.28 -18.21
C THR A 233 -12.75 -1.71 -18.16
N VAL A 234 -13.78 -2.01 -18.95
CA VAL A 234 -14.39 -3.34 -19.01
C VAL A 234 -14.16 -3.91 -20.41
N ALA A 235 -13.77 -5.17 -20.46
CA ALA A 235 -13.63 -5.97 -21.67
C ALA A 235 -14.50 -7.22 -21.57
N GLU A 236 -15.12 -7.62 -22.67
CA GLU A 236 -15.85 -8.88 -22.74
C GLU A 236 -14.95 -10.01 -23.24
N VAL A 237 -15.02 -11.14 -22.55
CA VAL A 237 -14.38 -12.39 -22.95
C VAL A 237 -15.48 -13.34 -23.42
N LEU A 238 -15.75 -13.30 -24.71
CA LEU A 238 -16.78 -14.14 -25.34
C LEU A 238 -16.31 -15.60 -25.36
N GLY A 239 -16.98 -16.47 -24.61
CA GLY A 239 -16.63 -17.89 -24.53
C GLY A 239 -17.77 -18.78 -24.02
N GLY A 240 -18.50 -19.43 -24.93
CA GLY A 240 -19.56 -20.38 -24.61
C GLY A 240 -20.85 -19.75 -24.10
N ASP A 241 -21.62 -20.50 -23.29
CA ASP A 241 -22.95 -20.09 -22.79
C ASP A 241 -22.89 -19.13 -21.59
N ARG A 242 -21.69 -18.77 -21.12
CA ARG A 242 -21.48 -17.85 -19.98
C ARG A 242 -20.94 -16.52 -20.47
N SER A 243 -21.46 -15.43 -19.91
CA SER A 243 -20.89 -14.10 -20.13
C SER A 243 -19.82 -13.84 -19.07
N VAL A 244 -18.57 -13.69 -19.51
CA VAL A 244 -17.45 -13.32 -18.66
C VAL A 244 -16.93 -11.96 -19.10
N GLN A 245 -16.88 -11.04 -18.16
CA GLN A 245 -16.26 -9.72 -18.32
C GLN A 245 -15.03 -9.63 -17.45
N VAL A 246 -14.03 -8.92 -17.95
CA VAL A 246 -12.82 -8.57 -17.22
C VAL A 246 -12.78 -7.05 -17.12
N ALA A 247 -12.72 -6.54 -15.91
CA ALA A 247 -12.59 -5.12 -15.62
C ALA A 247 -11.22 -4.83 -15.02
N LEU A 248 -10.62 -3.72 -15.45
CA LEU A 248 -9.45 -3.12 -14.82
C LEU A 248 -9.90 -1.88 -14.07
N ALA A 249 -9.63 -1.83 -12.76
CA ALA A 249 -10.03 -0.73 -11.90
C ALA A 249 -8.81 -0.12 -11.21
N GLY A 250 -8.67 1.19 -11.36
CA GLY A 250 -7.70 1.99 -10.65
C GLY A 250 -8.24 2.51 -9.32
N VAL A 251 -7.46 2.38 -8.24
CA VAL A 251 -7.86 2.89 -6.91
C VAL A 251 -6.74 3.71 -6.27
N PRO A 252 -7.05 4.91 -5.74
CA PRO A 252 -6.08 5.67 -4.98
C PRO A 252 -5.86 5.05 -3.60
N ILE A 253 -4.60 4.84 -3.22
CA ILE A 253 -4.22 4.33 -1.90
C ILE A 253 -4.11 5.46 -0.86
N GLN A 254 -3.73 6.66 -1.31
CA GLN A 254 -3.66 7.86 -0.48
C GLN A 254 -4.83 8.78 -0.81
N LEU A 255 -5.68 9.02 0.18
CA LEU A 255 -6.81 9.95 0.07
C LEU A 255 -6.45 11.24 0.79
N SER A 256 -6.94 12.37 0.28
CA SER A 256 -6.87 13.64 0.98
C SER A 256 -7.93 13.74 2.08
N HIS A 257 -9.12 13.18 1.84
CA HIS A 257 -10.23 13.16 2.79
C HIS A 257 -10.96 11.80 2.78
N PRO A 258 -11.42 11.27 3.94
CA PRO A 258 -12.18 10.02 4.00
C PRO A 258 -13.45 10.00 3.16
N GLU A 259 -14.07 11.16 2.92
CA GLU A 259 -15.30 11.26 2.11
C GLU A 259 -15.09 10.88 0.63
N GLN A 260 -13.84 10.92 0.15
CA GLN A 260 -13.50 10.53 -1.23
C GLN A 260 -13.75 9.04 -1.49
N THR A 261 -13.87 8.21 -0.44
CA THR A 261 -14.22 6.80 -0.57
C THR A 261 -15.54 6.58 -1.32
N ASN A 262 -16.53 7.45 -1.12
CA ASN A 262 -17.79 7.39 -1.86
C ASN A 262 -17.62 7.66 -3.36
N GLN A 263 -16.67 8.53 -3.72
CA GLN A 263 -16.38 8.84 -5.12
C GLN A 263 -15.67 7.66 -5.81
N ILE A 264 -14.79 6.96 -5.09
CA ILE A 264 -14.14 5.73 -5.58
C ILE A 264 -15.19 4.66 -5.87
N VAL A 265 -16.08 4.42 -4.91
CA VAL A 265 -17.17 3.46 -5.06
C VAL A 265 -18.10 3.84 -6.22
N ALA A 266 -18.44 5.12 -6.37
CA ALA A 266 -19.26 5.59 -7.49
C ALA A 266 -18.58 5.43 -8.86
N ALA A 267 -17.26 5.50 -8.92
CA ALA A 267 -16.51 5.27 -10.16
C ALA A 267 -16.63 3.82 -10.67
N TRP A 268 -17.08 2.88 -9.83
CA TRP A 268 -17.30 1.48 -10.19
C TRP A 268 -18.68 1.18 -10.79
N ASN A 269 -19.51 2.20 -11.03
CA ASN A 269 -20.79 2.05 -11.74
C ASN A 269 -20.71 1.29 -13.09
N PRO A 270 -19.63 1.39 -13.90
CA PRO A 270 -19.50 0.58 -15.11
C PRO A 270 -19.54 -0.93 -14.87
N LEU A 271 -19.22 -1.41 -13.66
CA LEU A 271 -19.26 -2.84 -13.31
C LEU A 271 -20.68 -3.43 -13.30
N PHE A 272 -21.72 -2.60 -13.28
CA PHE A 272 -23.12 -3.04 -13.44
C PHE A 272 -23.59 -3.04 -14.90
N SER A 273 -22.89 -2.32 -15.76
CA SER A 273 -23.48 -1.72 -16.96
C SER A 273 -22.90 -2.31 -18.23
N VAL A 274 -22.91 -3.64 -18.38
CA VAL A 274 -22.63 -4.28 -19.67
C VAL A 274 -23.50 -5.53 -19.79
N GLY A 275 -24.76 -5.33 -20.18
CA GLY A 275 -25.78 -6.38 -20.26
C GLY A 275 -27.21 -5.90 -20.48
N GLN A 276 -27.40 -4.68 -20.99
CA GLN A 276 -28.64 -4.25 -21.65
C GLN A 276 -28.39 -4.08 -23.14
#